data_AF-A0A3S3UYC6-F1
#
_entry.id   AF-A0A3S3UYC6-F1
#
_cell.length_a   1.000
_cell.length_b   1.000
_cell.length_c   1.000
_cell.angle_alpha   90.00
_cell.angle_beta   90.00
_cell.angle_gamma   90.00
#
_symmetry.space_group_name_H-M   'P 1'
#
loop_
_entity.id
_entity.type
_entity.pdbx_description
1 polymer ?
#
loop_
_entity_poly.entity_id
_entity_poly.type
_entity_poly.pdbx_seq_one_letter_code
_entity_poly.pdbx_strand_id
1 'polypeptide(L)' 'MEKKKIGTAKAPAARSNDHNALEVMKPFLSFGLKAMAVIGSALVTIVRNIPKPENHTSKPKKDGRIIKI' A
#
# COMPACT_ATOMS: atom_id res chain seq x y z
N MET A 1 -58.73 -29.14 12.66
CA MET A 1 -58.27 -28.61 11.37
C MET A 1 -57.07 -27.71 11.61
N GLU A 2 -55.87 -28.27 11.57
CA GLU A 2 -54.63 -27.50 11.79
C GLU A 2 -54.26 -26.73 10.53
N LYS A 3 -54.21 -25.39 10.62
CA LYS A 3 -53.79 -24.53 9.52
C LYS A 3 -52.26 -24.51 9.44
N LYS A 4 -51.69 -25.44 8.67
CA LYS A 4 -50.26 -25.47 8.37
C LYS A 4 -49.91 -24.24 7.53
N LYS A 5 -49.24 -23.25 8.15
CA LYS A 5 -48.76 -22.04 7.49
C LYS A 5 -47.65 -22.41 6.50
N ILE A 6 -47.98 -22.47 5.21
CA ILE A 6 -47.03 -22.59 4.11
C ILE A 6 -46.41 -21.20 3.93
N GLY A 7 -45.21 -20.97 4.46
CA GLY A 7 -44.56 -19.66 4.33
C GLY A 7 -43.28 -19.44 5.14
N THR A 8 -42.92 -20.35 6.04
CA THR A 8 -41.67 -20.24 6.82
C THR A 8 -40.62 -21.25 6.38
N ALA A 9 -40.53 -21.53 5.08
CA ALA A 9 -39.27 -22.02 4.54
C ALA A 9 -38.33 -20.82 4.45
N LYS A 10 -37.52 -20.63 5.50
CA LYS A 10 -36.30 -19.83 5.40
C LYS A 10 -35.57 -20.36 4.17
N ALA A 11 -35.56 -19.58 3.08
CA ALA A 11 -34.79 -19.93 1.91
C ALA A 11 -33.38 -20.26 2.41
N PRO A 12 -32.77 -21.41 2.04
CA PRO A 12 -31.38 -21.64 2.37
C PRO A 12 -30.63 -20.45 1.79
N ALA A 13 -29.96 -19.69 2.67
CA ALA A 13 -29.10 -18.59 2.27
C ALA A 13 -28.27 -19.11 1.09
N ALA A 14 -28.35 -18.43 -0.05
CA ALA A 14 -27.62 -18.78 -1.25
C ALA A 14 -26.18 -19.04 -0.82
N ARG A 15 -25.77 -20.32 -0.82
CA ARG A 15 -24.42 -20.71 -0.43
C ARG A 15 -23.49 -19.93 -1.34
N SER A 16 -22.68 -19.10 -0.72
CA SER A 16 -21.73 -18.20 -1.33
C SER A 16 -20.94 -18.90 -2.44
N ASN A 17 -21.19 -18.49 -3.68
CA ASN A 17 -20.28 -18.71 -4.81
C ASN A 17 -18.96 -17.90 -4.66
N ASP A 18 -18.67 -17.39 -3.47
CA ASP A 18 -17.52 -16.53 -3.16
C ASP A 18 -16.18 -17.25 -3.36
N HIS A 19 -16.16 -18.59 -3.20
CA HIS A 19 -14.95 -19.40 -3.43
C HIS A 19 -14.46 -19.31 -4.88
N ASN A 20 -15.38 -19.25 -5.87
CA ASN A 20 -15.02 -19.12 -7.28
C ASN A 20 -14.63 -17.67 -7.63
N ALA A 21 -15.29 -16.69 -7.02
CA ALA A 21 -15.05 -15.28 -7.30
C ALA A 21 -13.64 -14.82 -6.90
N LEU A 22 -13.15 -15.26 -5.73
CA LEU A 22 -11.78 -14.92 -5.31
C LEU A 22 -10.72 -15.63 -6.14
N GLU A 23 -10.98 -16.85 -6.62
CA GLU A 23 -10.06 -17.59 -7.47
C GLU A 23 -9.85 -16.93 -8.83
N VAL A 24 -10.91 -16.45 -9.47
CA VAL A 24 -10.79 -15.70 -10.73
C VAL A 24 -10.14 -14.33 -10.55
N MET A 25 -10.20 -13.76 -9.34
CA MET A 25 -9.57 -12.47 -9.02
C MET A 25 -8.09 -12.58 -8.63
N LYS A 26 -7.56 -13.77 -8.32
CA LYS A 26 -6.13 -14.01 -8.01
C LYS A 26 -5.16 -13.33 -8.99
N PRO A 27 -5.29 -13.48 -10.33
CA PRO A 27 -4.38 -12.83 -11.28
C PRO A 27 -4.40 -11.30 -11.19
N PHE A 28 -5.59 -10.70 -11.06
CA PHE A 28 -5.75 -9.25 -10.93
C PHE A 28 -5.15 -8.72 -9.62
N LEU A 29 -5.35 -9.45 -8.53
CA LEU A 29 -4.77 -9.09 -7.24
C LEU A 29 -3.24 -9.17 -7.26
N SER A 30 -2.70 -10.23 -7.89
CA SER A 30 -1.24 -10.39 -8.06
C SER A 30 -0.64 -9.30 -8.96
N PHE A 31 -1.37 -8.87 -9.99
CA PHE A 31 -0.98 -7.76 -10.85
C PHE A 31 -1.00 -6.43 -10.07
N GLY A 32 -2.06 -6.18 -9.30
CA GLY A 32 -2.18 -4.98 -8.47
C GLY A 32 -1.02 -4.86 -7.47
N LEU A 33 -0.68 -5.95 -6.78
CA LEU A 33 0.46 -5.98 -5.85
C LEU A 33 1.79 -5.69 -6.55
N LYS A 34 2.03 -6.29 -7.73
CA LYS A 34 3.25 -6.04 -8.51
C LYS A 34 3.31 -4.60 -9.02
N ALA A 35 2.21 -4.05 -9.52
CA ALA A 35 2.14 -2.66 -9.98
C ALA A 35 2.43 -1.69 -8.84
N MET A 36 1.84 -1.91 -7.66
CA MET A 36 2.11 -1.09 -6.47
C MET A 36 3.57 -1.17 -6.02
N ALA A 37 4.20 -2.35 -6.09
CA ALA A 37 5.62 -2.51 -5.78
C ALA A 37 6.50 -1.69 -6.73
N VAL A 38 6.22 -1.70 -8.04
CA VAL A 38 6.95 -0.91 -9.04
C VAL A 38 6.77 0.58 -8.78
N ILE A 39 5.53 1.06 -8.62
CA ILE A 39 5.23 2.47 -8.35
C ILE A 39 5.92 2.92 -7.05
N GLY A 40 5.83 2.12 -5.98
CA GLY A 40 6.49 2.39 -4.71
C GLY A 40 8.01 2.51 -4.85
N SER A 41 8.64 1.59 -5.59
CA SER A 41 10.09 1.63 -5.83
C SER A 41 10.52 2.87 -6.63
N ALA A 42 9.73 3.28 -7.62
CA ALA A 42 9.98 4.48 -8.41
C ALA A 42 9.89 5.74 -7.54
N LEU A 43 8.84 5.85 -6.71
CA LEU A 43 8.68 6.96 -5.76
C LEU A 43 9.83 7.04 -4.76
N VAL A 44 10.22 5.92 -4.15
CA VAL A 44 11.37 5.87 -3.23
C VAL A 44 12.66 6.31 -3.92
N THR A 45 12.85 5.87 -5.17
CA THR A 45 14.02 6.24 -5.97
C THR A 45 14.03 7.73 -6.26
N ILE A 46 12.89 8.31 -6.65
CA ILE A 46 12.77 9.76 -6.88
C ILE A 46 13.11 10.53 -5.59
N VAL A 47 12.49 10.17 -4.46
CA VAL A 47 12.73 10.85 -3.18
C VAL A 47 14.18 10.72 -2.73
N ARG A 48 14.83 9.58 -2.97
CA ARG A 48 16.25 9.37 -2.64
C ARG A 48 17.19 10.10 -3.57
N ASN A 49 16.83 10.22 -4.85
CA ASN A 49 17.65 10.83 -5.88
C ASN A 49 17.45 12.34 -5.97
N ILE A 50 16.39 12.89 -5.37
CA ILE A 50 16.32 14.32 -5.07
C ILE A 50 17.41 14.60 -4.05
N PRO A 51 18.48 15.32 -4.42
CA PRO A 51 19.52 15.67 -3.47
C PRO A 51 18.84 16.43 -2.34
N LYS A 52 18.90 15.86 -1.12
CA LYS A 52 18.42 16.56 0.06
C LYS A 52 19.13 17.92 0.06
N PRO A 53 18.39 19.04 0.16
CA PRO A 53 19.04 20.33 0.32
C PRO A 53 20.02 20.13 1.46
N GLU A 54 21.29 20.42 1.18
CA GLU A 54 22.40 20.27 2.10
C GLU A 54 21.86 20.52 3.50
N ASN A 55 22.00 19.55 4.39
CA ASN A 55 21.87 19.86 5.80
C ASN A 55 22.86 20.99 6.00
N HIS A 56 22.36 22.23 6.02
CA HIS A 56 23.00 23.38 6.63
C HIS A 56 23.05 23.08 8.13
N THR A 57 23.66 21.95 8.52
CA THR A 57 24.50 21.90 9.68
C THR A 57 25.55 22.96 9.38
N SER A 58 25.26 24.15 9.87
CA SER A 58 26.24 25.05 10.44
C SER A 58 27.34 24.21 11.10
N LYS A 59 28.36 23.83 10.33
CA LYS A 59 29.67 23.62 10.88
C LYS A 59 30.19 25.03 11.09
N PRO A 60 30.18 25.62 12.30
CA PRO A 60 31.04 26.74 12.55
C PRO A 60 32.46 26.22 12.32
N LYS A 61 33.05 26.50 11.16
CA LYS A 61 34.49 26.38 10.98
C LYS A 61 35.08 27.41 11.93
N LYS A 62 35.35 26.95 13.14
CA LYS A 62 36.08 27.65 14.19
C LYS A 62 37.43 28.05 13.59
N ASP A 63 37.49 29.31 13.20
CA ASP A 63 38.51 30.30 13.56
C ASP A 63 39.95 29.81 13.78
N GLY A 64 40.91 30.59 13.25
CA GLY A 64 42.26 30.60 13.81
C GLY A 64 43.44 30.30 12.89
N ARG A 65 43.40 30.57 11.57
CA ARG A 65 44.65 30.65 10.79
C ARG A 65 45.12 32.11 10.72
N ILE A 66 45.74 32.56 11.81
CA ILE A 66 46.53 33.79 11.86
C ILE A 66 47.69 33.61 10.87
N ILE A 67 47.66 34.32 9.75
CA ILE A 67 48.83 34.47 8.88
C ILE A 67 49.59 35.67 9.44
N LYS A 68 50.71 35.40 10.12
CA LYS A 68 51.63 36.43 10.59
C LYS A 68 52.51 36.82 9.39
N ILE A 69 52.39 38.08 8.96
CA ILE A 69 53.25 38.73 7.95
C ILE A 69 54.52 39.23 8.67
#